data_AF-A0A6I1FCP0-F1
#
_entry.id   AF-A0A6I1FCP0-F1
#
_cell.length_a   1.000
_cell.length_b   1.000
_cell.length_c   1.000
_cell.angle_alpha   90.00
_cell.angle_beta   90.00
_cell.angle_gamma   90.00
#
_symmetry.space_group_name_H-M   'P 1'
#
loop_
_entity.id
_entity.type
_entity.pdbx_description
1 polymer ?
#
loop_
_entity_poly.entity_id
_entity_poly.type
_entity_poly.pdbx_seq_one_letter_code
_entity_poly.pdbx_strand_id
1 'polypeptide(L)' 'MLKKFEVTHEGNHIRVENSWFHGERLYINGKLQDENIGLAFRATLNGKLNNDKEVKVTLGGNLSINCRIFVDHTMIYSNK' A
#
# COMPACT_ATOMS: atom_id res chain seq x y z
N MET A 1 11.33 -12.59 1.39
CA MET A 1 11.70 -11.31 2.04
C MET A 1 10.45 -10.44 2.14
N LEU A 2 10.19 -9.87 3.32
CA LEU A 2 9.08 -8.95 3.54
C LEU A 2 9.58 -7.51 3.43
N LYS A 3 8.91 -6.69 2.63
CA LYS A 3 9.10 -5.24 2.61
C LYS A 3 7.89 -4.56 3.23
N LYS A 4 8.15 -3.52 4.01
CA LYS A 4 7.13 -2.71 4.68
C LYS A 4 7.30 -1.25 4.30
N PHE A 5 6.20 -0.58 4.00
CA PHE A 5 6.13 0.84 3.72
C PHE A 5 5.07 1.46 4.63
N GLU A 6 5.43 2.52 5.33
CA GLU A 6 4.57 3.13 6.34
C GLU A 6 4.55 4.65 6.15
N VAL A 7 3.36 5.24 6.25
CA VAL A 7 3.16 6.69 6.22
C VAL A 7 1.98 7.06 7.11
N THR A 8 2.10 8.17 7.83
CA THR A 8 1.00 8.74 8.59
C THR A 8 0.43 9.93 7.82
N HIS A 9 -0.88 9.94 7.58
CA HIS A 9 -1.57 11.01 6.87
C HIS A 9 -2.90 11.33 7.56
N GLU A 10 -3.13 12.60 7.90
CA GLU A 10 -4.35 13.05 8.60
C GLU A 10 -4.68 12.22 9.86
N GLY A 11 -3.65 11.84 10.61
CA GLY A 11 -3.79 11.01 11.82
C GLY A 11 -4.07 9.52 11.56
N ASN A 12 -4.17 9.09 10.30
CA ASN A 12 -4.31 7.68 9.92
C ASN A 12 -2.95 7.06 9.63
N HIS A 13 -2.70 5.87 10.18
CA HIS A 13 -1.51 5.08 9.88
C HIS A 13 -1.76 4.15 8.70
N ILE A 14 -1.06 4.37 7.59
CA ILE A 14 -1.14 3.58 6.36
C ILE A 14 0.09 2.69 6.30
N ARG A 15 -0.12 1.37 6.30
CA ARG A 15 0.95 0.38 6.19
C ARG A 15 0.70 -0.54 5.01
N VAL A 16 1.71 -0.63 4.14
CA VAL A 16 1.73 -1.54 3.00
C VAL A 16 2.79 -2.60 3.24
N GLU A 17 2.40 -3.86 3.08
CA GLU A 17 3.30 -5.00 3.16
C GLU A 17 3.40 -5.67 1.77
N ASN A 18 4.62 -6.03 1.36
CA ASN A 18 4.88 -6.82 0.16
C ASN A 18 5.77 -8.01 0.51
N SER A 19 5.29 -9.21 0.21
CA SER A 19 5.98 -10.47 0.47
C SER A 19 5.93 -11.36 -0.76
N TRP A 20 7.09 -11.91 -1.13
CA TRP A 20 7.19 -12.86 -2.24
C TRP A 20 6.28 -14.09 -2.14
N PHE A 21 5.94 -14.53 -0.93
CA PHE A 21 5.14 -15.76 -0.70
C PHE A 21 3.72 -15.50 -0.20
N HIS A 22 3.47 -14.30 0.32
CA HIS A 22 2.18 -13.94 0.93
C HIS A 22 1.48 -12.78 0.20
N GLY A 23 2.05 -12.32 -0.92
CA GLY A 23 1.56 -11.24 -1.73
C GLY A 23 1.63 -9.88 -1.04
N GLU A 24 0.66 -9.04 -1.34
CA GLU A 24 0.62 -7.65 -0.91
C GLU A 24 -0.58 -7.36 -0.01
N ARG A 25 -0.41 -6.54 1.01
CA ARG A 25 -1.48 -6.17 1.95
C ARG A 25 -1.47 -4.68 2.27
N LEU A 26 -2.66 -4.11 2.38
CA LEU A 26 -2.87 -2.75 2.83
C LEU A 26 -3.57 -2.76 4.19
N TYR A 27 -2.98 -2.07 5.15
CA TYR A 27 -3.55 -1.84 6.46
C TYR A 27 -3.76 -0.34 6.70
N ILE A 28 -4.93 0.02 7.23
CA ILE A 28 -5.25 1.36 7.72
C ILE A 28 -5.55 1.27 9.21
N ASN A 29 -4.81 1.99 10.04
CA ASN A 29 -4.94 1.95 11.50
C ASN A 29 -4.88 0.51 12.07
N GLY A 30 -4.03 -0.32 11.47
CA GLY A 30 -3.86 -1.73 11.84
C GLY A 30 -4.91 -2.70 11.30
N LYS A 31 -5.96 -2.21 10.63
CA LYS A 31 -7.01 -3.05 10.02
C LYS A 31 -6.69 -3.35 8.56
N LEU A 32 -6.76 -4.63 8.17
CA LEU A 32 -6.61 -5.05 6.77
C LEU A 32 -7.75 -4.44 5.94
N GLN A 33 -7.40 -3.77 4.84
CA GLN A 33 -8.35 -3.18 3.90
C GLN A 33 -8.44 -4.00 2.61
N ASP A 34 -7.30 -4.47 2.12
CA ASP A 34 -7.20 -5.17 0.84
C ASP A 34 -5.93 -6.01 0.80
N GLU A 35 -5.96 -7.08 0.00
CA GLU A 35 -4.83 -7.95 -0.24
C GLU A 35 -4.83 -8.55 -1.66
N ASN A 36 -3.63 -8.72 -2.20
CA ASN A 36 -3.40 -9.57 -3.36
C ASN A 36 -2.63 -10.80 -2.91
N ILE A 37 -3.07 -11.98 -3.35
CA ILE A 37 -2.46 -13.25 -2.97
C ILE A 37 -1.56 -13.73 -4.12
N GLY A 38 -0.37 -14.23 -3.75
CA GLY A 38 0.57 -14.80 -4.70
C GLY A 38 1.66 -13.80 -5.11
N LEU A 39 2.19 -13.97 -6.31
CA LEU A 39 3.41 -13.30 -6.75
C LEU A 39 3.08 -12.47 -8.00
N ALA A 40 2.98 -11.15 -7.83
CA ALA A 40 2.68 -10.23 -8.92
C ALA A 40 3.82 -9.21 -9.10
N PHE A 41 4.23 -8.96 -10.36
CA PHE A 41 5.21 -7.91 -10.67
C PHE A 41 4.63 -6.50 -10.47
N ARG A 42 3.30 -6.39 -10.51
CA ARG A 42 2.54 -5.17 -10.26
C ARG A 42 1.31 -5.53 -9.46
N ALA A 43 1.02 -4.74 -8.44
CA ALA A 43 -0.18 -4.89 -7.63
C ALA A 43 -0.82 -3.53 -7.39
N THR A 44 -2.15 -3.52 -7.27
CA THR A 44 -2.92 -2.37 -6.80
C THR A 44 -3.71 -2.82 -5.59
N LEU A 45 -3.69 -2.01 -4.53
CA LEU A 45 -4.49 -2.22 -3.33
C LEU A 45 -5.34 -0.96 -3.08
N ASN A 46 -6.57 -1.15 -2.62
CA ASN A 46 -7.50 -0.05 -2.36
C ASN A 46 -7.97 -0.08 -0.91
N GLY A 47 -8.28 1.07 -0.34
CA GLY A 47 -8.78 1.17 1.02
C GLY A 47 -9.44 2.52 1.25
N LYS A 48 -9.86 2.76 2.49
CA LYS A 48 -10.41 4.05 2.89
C LYS A 48 -9.84 4.52 4.21
N LEU A 49 -9.66 5.83 4.34
CA LEU A 49 -9.37 6.48 5.60
C LEU A 49 -10.65 6.62 6.44
N ASN A 50 -10.50 7.00 7.72
CA ASN A 50 -11.65 7.21 8.61
C ASN A 50 -12.60 8.35 8.17
N ASN A 51 -12.14 9.25 7.31
CA ASN A 51 -12.93 10.35 6.72
C ASN A 51 -13.45 10.02 5.31
N ASP A 52 -13.59 8.73 4.99
CA ASP A 52 -14.09 8.19 3.71
C ASP A 52 -13.24 8.49 2.47
N LYS A 53 -12.09 9.16 2.63
CA LYS A 53 -11.14 9.40 1.54
C LYS A 53 -10.58 8.09 1.00
N GLU A 54 -10.50 8.00 -0.32
CA GLU A 54 -10.03 6.79 -1.00
C GLU A 54 -8.51 6.70 -0.91
N VAL A 55 -8.01 5.54 -0.47
CA VAL A 55 -6.60 5.19 -0.51
C VAL A 55 -6.36 4.24 -1.67
N LYS A 56 -5.44 4.60 -2.55
CA LYS A 56 -4.95 3.71 -3.61
C LYS A 56 -3.46 3.50 -3.44
N VAL A 57 -3.02 2.26 -3.48
CA VAL A 57 -1.61 1.89 -3.46
C VAL A 57 -1.26 1.19 -4.75
N THR A 58 -0.15 1.57 -5.35
CA THR A 58 0.41 0.87 -6.51
C THR A 58 1.80 0.37 -6.17
N LEU A 59 2.02 -0.92 -6.36
CA LEU A 59 3.29 -1.61 -6.15
C LEU A 59 3.82 -2.11 -7.50
N GLY A 60 5.13 -2.00 -7.70
CA GLY A 60 5.81 -2.60 -8.85
C GLY A 60 7.17 -2.00 -9.18
N GLY A 61 7.89 -2.63 -10.10
CA GLY A 61 9.20 -2.17 -10.56
C GLY A 61 10.04 -3.32 -11.11
N ASN A 62 11.08 -3.01 -11.88
CA ASN A 62 11.89 -4.02 -12.59
C ASN A 62 13.12 -4.49 -11.79
N LEU A 63 13.69 -3.62 -10.95
CA LEU A 63 14.93 -3.88 -10.18
C LEU A 63 14.68 -3.80 -8.65
N SER A 64 13.87 -2.83 -8.23
CA SER A 64 13.37 -2.67 -6.86
C SER A 64 11.84 -2.60 -6.89
N ILE A 65 11.20 -3.03 -5.79
CA ILE A 65 9.77 -2.75 -5.58
C ILE A 65 9.63 -1.24 -5.26
N ASN A 66 8.84 -0.54 -6.07
CA ASN A 66 8.39 0.81 -5.77
C ASN A 66 6.98 0.72 -5.19
N CYS A 67 6.73 1.51 -4.16
CA CYS A 67 5.43 1.70 -3.53
C CYS A 67 5.04 3.16 -3.68
N ARG A 68 3.85 3.41 -4.24
CA ARG A 68 3.22 4.74 -4.28
C ARG A 68 1.87 4.67 -3.62
N ILE A 69 1.57 5.66 -2.78
CA ILE A 69 0.32 5.76 -2.04
C ILE A 69 -0.36 7.07 -2.44
N PHE A 70 -1.62 6.97 -2.80
CA PHE A 70 -2.49 8.07 -3.18
C PHE A 70 -3.65 8.15 -2.20
N VAL A 71 -4.04 9.37 -1.83
CA VAL A 71 -5.27 9.66 -1.08
C VAL A 71 -6.08 10.66 -1.91
N ASP A 72 -7.33 10.34 -2.24
CA ASP A 72 -8.19 11.15 -3.15
C ASP A 72 -7.43 11.62 -4.40
N HIS A 73 -6.79 10.68 -5.09
CA HIS A 73 -5.99 10.91 -6.30
C HIS A 73 -4.73 11.78 -6.11
N THR A 74 -4.40 12.20 -4.90
CA THR A 74 -3.18 12.95 -4.58
C THR A 74 -2.11 11.99 -4.06
N MET A 75 -0.93 11.97 -4.67
CA MET A 75 0.18 11.14 -4.19
C MET A 75 0.78 11.72 -2.91
N ILE A 76 0.77 10.95 -1.84
CA ILE A 76 1.30 11.36 -0.53
C ILE A 76 2.61 10.65 -0.18
N TYR A 77 2.93 9.55 -0.86
CA TYR A 77 4.13 8.76 -0.61
C TYR A 77 4.63 8.11 -1.90
N SER A 78 5.96 8.08 -2.05
CA SER A 78 6.66 7.28 -3.05
C SER A 78 8.02 6.86 -2.51
N ASN A 79 8.31 5.56 -2.48
CA ASN A 79 9.69 5.08 -2.33
C ASN A 79 10.30 4.85 -3.72
N LYS A 80 11.61 5.10 -3.86
CA LYS A 80 12.44 4.62 -4.97
C LYS A 80 13.19 3.36 -4.54
#